data_AF-A0A2V8HP21-F1
#
_entry.id   AF-A0A2V8HP21-F1
#
_cell.length_a   1.000
_cell.length_b   1.000
_cell.length_c   1.000
_cell.angle_alpha   90.00
_cell.angle_beta   90.00
_cell.angle_gamma   90.00
#
_symmetry.space_group_name_H-M   'P 1'
#
loop_
_entity.id
_entity.type
_entity.pdbx_description
1 polymer ?
#
loop_
_entity_poly.entity_id
_entity_poly.type
_entity_poly.pdbx_seq_one_letter_code
_entity_poly.pdbx_strand_id
1 'polypeptide(L)'
;MRERIERIETQRSMQYRAVAADAFSAQRQLLWDLCYRVTGTAGDADLVLRDCYARAVERPLVDRDADWRPHLIYSAATLAMDVLRRRKRRQYVGAWLPSPIETGNAASRDPRPHTTTGLRYDMVESG
;
A
#
# COMPACT_ATOMS: atom_id res chain seq x y z
N MET A 1 12.21 -37.39 24.96
CA MET A 1 13.09 -36.21 25.21
C MET A 1 12.87 -35.12 24.15
N ARG A 2 12.98 -35.43 22.85
CA ARG A 2 12.81 -34.47 21.73
C ARG A 2 11.48 -33.73 21.73
N GLU A 3 10.36 -34.44 21.95
CA GLU A 3 9.02 -33.85 22.00
C GLU A 3 8.83 -32.79 23.10
N ARG A 4 9.53 -32.92 24.26
CA ARG A 4 9.46 -31.89 25.32
C ARG A 4 10.16 -30.61 24.89
N ILE A 5 11.27 -30.70 24.15
CA ILE A 5 12.04 -29.54 23.68
C ILE A 5 11.24 -28.81 22.60
N GLU A 6 10.71 -29.53 21.61
CA GLU A 6 9.87 -28.96 20.54
C GLU A 6 8.63 -28.24 21.09
N ARG A 7 7.98 -28.83 22.11
CA ARG A 7 6.83 -28.20 22.78
C ARG A 7 7.23 -26.90 23.50
N ILE A 8 8.38 -26.88 24.16
CA ILE A 8 8.90 -25.69 24.85
C ILE A 8 9.25 -24.58 23.85
N GLU A 9 9.91 -24.91 22.74
CA GLU A 9 10.26 -23.94 21.69
C GLU A 9 9.03 -23.37 21.00
N THR A 10 8.05 -24.23 20.67
CA THR A 10 6.79 -23.80 20.06
C THR A 10 6.03 -22.86 21.00
N GLN A 11 5.92 -23.22 22.27
CA GLN A 11 5.23 -22.39 23.27
C GLN A 11 5.93 -21.06 23.49
N ARG A 12 7.28 -21.05 23.54
CA ARG A 12 8.07 -19.83 23.65
C ARG A 12 7.87 -18.92 22.42
N SER A 13 7.84 -19.49 21.22
CA SER A 13 7.57 -18.72 19.98
C SER A 13 6.17 -18.09 19.97
N MET A 14 5.15 -18.82 20.42
CA MET A 14 3.78 -18.32 20.54
C MET A 14 3.69 -17.19 21.57
N GLN A 15 4.38 -17.31 22.70
CA GLN A 15 4.44 -16.28 23.71
C GLN A 15 5.07 -14.98 23.20
N TYR A 16 6.19 -15.05 22.47
CA TYR A 16 6.83 -13.86 21.90
C TYR A 16 5.93 -13.16 20.87
N ARG A 17 5.18 -13.92 20.05
CA ARG A 17 4.21 -13.36 19.11
C ARG A 17 3.04 -12.66 19.82
N ALA A 18 2.55 -13.24 20.91
CA ALA A 18 1.50 -12.63 21.72
C ALA A 18 1.96 -11.28 22.30
N VAL A 19 3.18 -11.24 22.87
CA VAL A 19 3.77 -10.00 23.39
C VAL A 19 3.91 -8.94 22.30
N ALA A 20 4.35 -9.34 21.10
CA ALA A 20 4.43 -8.44 19.94
C ALA A 20 3.06 -7.85 19.57
N ALA A 21 2.03 -8.69 19.53
CA ALA A 21 0.67 -8.28 19.19
C ALA A 21 0.05 -7.36 20.25
N ASP A 22 0.29 -7.62 21.52
CA ASP A 22 -0.16 -6.78 22.63
C ASP A 22 0.52 -5.41 22.62
N ALA A 23 1.85 -5.38 22.47
CA ALA A 23 2.62 -4.15 22.36
C ALA A 23 2.19 -3.29 21.16
N PHE A 24 1.92 -3.94 20.02
CA PHE A 24 1.38 -3.26 18.84
C PHE A 24 -0.01 -2.69 19.09
N SER A 25 -0.90 -3.48 19.69
CA SER A 25 -2.28 -3.07 19.98
C SER A 25 -2.32 -1.87 20.92
N ALA A 26 -1.44 -1.84 21.93
CA ALA A 26 -1.30 -0.71 22.85
C ALA A 26 -0.90 0.61 22.17
N GLN A 27 -0.25 0.55 21.00
CA GLN A 27 0.27 1.72 20.29
C GLN A 27 -0.43 1.98 18.96
N ARG A 28 -1.46 1.20 18.63
CA ARG A 28 -2.11 1.18 17.31
C ARG A 28 -2.52 2.57 16.83
N GLN A 29 -3.16 3.37 17.69
CA GLN A 29 -3.61 4.72 17.33
C GLN A 29 -2.42 5.64 16.99
N LEU A 30 -1.37 5.62 17.81
CA LEU A 30 -0.17 6.43 17.60
C LEU A 30 0.53 6.05 16.29
N LEU A 31 0.67 4.76 16.01
CA LEU A 31 1.29 4.27 14.78
C LEU A 31 0.45 4.63 13.55
N TRP A 32 -0.88 4.54 13.66
CA TRP A 32 -1.79 4.96 12.59
C TRP A 32 -1.65 6.46 12.30
N ASP A 33 -1.68 7.31 13.34
CA ASP A 33 -1.55 8.77 13.21
C ASP A 33 -0.20 9.15 12.57
N LEU A 34 0.88 8.47 12.98
CA LEU A 34 2.21 8.63 12.40
C LEU A 34 2.20 8.30 10.90
N CYS A 35 1.69 7.11 10.55
CA CYS A 35 1.61 6.67 9.17
C CYS A 35 0.77 7.62 8.32
N TYR A 36 -0.38 8.05 8.84
CA TYR A 36 -1.27 9.00 8.16
C TYR A 36 -0.59 10.34 7.89
N ARG A 37 0.17 10.88 8.85
CA ARG A 37 0.93 12.12 8.66
C ARG A 37 2.01 12.00 7.58
N VAL A 38 2.60 10.82 7.41
CA VAL A 38 3.65 10.57 6.40
C VAL A 38 3.03 10.30 5.01
N THR A 39 1.96 9.50 4.94
CA THR A 39 1.36 9.09 3.66
C THR A 39 0.36 10.09 3.11
N GLY A 40 -0.28 10.89 3.97
CA GLY A 40 -1.32 11.86 3.62
C GLY A 40 -2.67 11.25 3.22
N THR A 41 -2.87 9.95 3.45
CA THR A 41 -4.11 9.24 3.10
C THR A 41 -4.41 8.13 4.10
N ALA A 42 -5.68 7.99 4.47
CA ALA A 42 -6.13 6.95 5.40
C ALA A 42 -5.91 5.53 4.85
N GLY A 43 -6.13 5.33 3.55
CA GLY A 43 -6.00 4.02 2.92
C GLY A 43 -4.57 3.47 2.99
N ASP A 44 -3.56 4.28 2.69
CA ASP A 44 -2.17 3.83 2.81
C ASP A 44 -1.72 3.73 4.25
N ALA A 45 -2.23 4.60 5.14
CA ALA A 45 -1.94 4.48 6.57
C ALA A 45 -2.39 3.13 7.12
N ASP A 46 -3.60 2.69 6.77
CA ASP A 46 -4.12 1.38 7.15
C ASP A 46 -3.30 0.23 6.58
N LEU A 47 -2.91 0.30 5.30
CA LEU A 47 -2.11 -0.73 4.66
C LEU A 47 -0.72 -0.83 5.29
N VAL A 48 -0.05 0.30 5.53
CA VAL A 48 1.25 0.33 6.21
C VAL A 48 1.13 -0.23 7.63
N LEU A 49 0.06 0.11 8.35
CA LEU A 49 -0.16 -0.40 9.70
C LEU A 49 -0.34 -1.94 9.70
N ARG A 50 -1.06 -2.49 8.72
CA ARG A 50 -1.21 -3.95 8.54
C ARG A 50 0.13 -4.62 8.23
N ASP A 51 0.92 -4.04 7.34
CA ASP A 51 2.26 -4.56 7.01
C ASP A 51 3.19 -4.52 8.23
N CYS A 52 3.12 -3.44 9.02
CA CYS A 52 3.89 -3.30 10.25
C CYS A 52 3.50 -4.36 11.28
N TYR A 53 2.20 -4.64 11.45
CA TYR A 53 1.71 -5.71 12.33
C TYR A 53 2.22 -7.08 11.89
N ALA A 54 2.10 -7.40 10.60
CA ALA A 54 2.56 -8.68 10.06
C ALA A 54 4.07 -8.88 10.34
N ARG A 55 4.89 -7.85 10.11
CA ARG A 55 6.33 -7.89 10.41
C ARG A 55 6.63 -8.11 11.89
N ALA A 56 5.90 -7.44 12.79
CA ALA A 56 6.09 -7.58 14.23
C ALA A 56 5.76 -9.00 14.73
N VAL A 57 4.73 -9.64 14.18
CA VAL A 57 4.34 -11.02 14.54
C VAL A 57 5.24 -12.07 13.89
N GLU A 58 5.69 -11.85 12.65
CA GLU A 58 6.62 -12.75 11.97
C GLU A 58 8.01 -12.74 12.62
N ARG A 59 8.47 -11.55 13.06
CA ARG A 59 9.81 -11.33 13.60
C ARG A 59 9.73 -10.59 14.95
N PRO A 60 9.24 -11.26 16.01
CA PRO A 60 9.19 -10.65 17.33
C PRO A 60 10.61 -10.38 17.86
N LEU A 61 10.74 -9.40 18.75
CA LEU A 61 12.01 -9.17 19.45
C LEU A 61 12.41 -10.42 20.24
N VAL A 62 13.72 -10.69 20.24
CA VAL A 62 14.31 -11.82 20.97
C VAL A 62 14.14 -11.65 22.49
N ASP A 63 14.12 -10.40 22.94
CA ASP A 63 13.87 -10.01 24.31
C ASP A 63 12.42 -9.55 24.47
N ARG A 64 11.72 -10.15 25.44
CA ARG A 64 10.32 -9.85 25.77
C ARG A 64 10.20 -8.48 26.42
N ASP A 65 11.18 -8.12 27.25
CA ASP A 65 11.15 -6.95 28.13
C ASP A 65 11.79 -5.72 27.47
N ALA A 66 12.29 -5.88 26.25
CA ALA A 66 12.77 -4.78 25.43
C ALA A 66 11.64 -3.79 25.12
N ASP A 67 12.01 -2.52 24.98
CA ASP A 67 11.05 -1.48 24.61
C ASP A 67 10.59 -1.67 23.15
N TRP A 68 9.35 -2.11 22.99
CA TRP A 68 8.71 -2.32 21.70
C TRP A 68 8.40 -1.00 20.99
N ARG A 69 8.26 0.11 21.73
CA ARG A 69 7.78 1.37 21.18
C ARG A 69 8.73 1.98 20.14
N PRO A 70 10.04 2.12 20.40
CA PRO A 70 10.99 2.62 19.40
C PRO A 70 11.04 1.71 18.17
N HIS A 71 10.98 0.39 18.38
CA HIS A 71 11.04 -0.57 17.28
C HIS A 71 9.82 -0.45 16.34
N LEU A 72 8.62 -0.39 16.91
CA LEU A 72 7.38 -0.26 16.14
C LEU A 72 7.30 1.10 15.42
N ILE A 73 7.67 2.19 16.09
CA ILE A 73 7.73 3.52 15.47
C ILE A 73 8.71 3.53 14.30
N TYR A 74 9.90 2.96 14.48
CA TYR A 74 10.91 2.88 13.42
C TYR A 74 10.41 2.06 12.23
N SER A 75 9.82 0.89 12.48
CA SER A 75 9.28 0.01 11.44
C SER A 75 8.15 0.68 10.66
N ALA A 76 7.18 1.28 11.36
CA ALA A 76 6.06 2.00 10.77
C ALA A 76 6.53 3.21 9.93
N ALA A 77 7.44 4.03 10.47
CA ALA A 77 7.99 5.18 9.76
C ALA A 77 8.75 4.76 8.48
N THR A 78 9.55 3.69 8.56
CA THR A 78 10.31 3.18 7.40
C THR A 78 9.37 2.72 6.30
N LEU A 79 8.34 1.93 6.64
CA LEU A 79 7.32 1.48 5.69
C LEU A 79 6.54 2.64 5.07
N ALA A 80 6.11 3.61 5.87
CA ALA A 80 5.37 4.78 5.39
C ALA A 80 6.22 5.64 4.44
N MET A 81 7.50 5.85 4.78
CA MET A 81 8.44 6.55 3.90
C MET A 81 8.66 5.81 2.59
N ASP A 82 8.73 4.49 2.60
CA ASP A 82 8.88 3.70 1.37
C ASP A 82 7.66 3.80 0.46
N VAL A 83 6.45 3.77 1.03
CA VAL A 83 5.21 4.02 0.29
C VAL A 83 5.22 5.43 -0.32
N LEU A 84 5.58 6.45 0.45
CA LEU A 84 5.71 7.83 -0.04
C LEU A 84 6.72 7.94 -1.19
N ARG A 85 7.90 7.32 -1.05
CA ARG A 85 8.94 7.29 -2.09
C ARG A 85 8.46 6.59 -3.36
N ARG A 86 7.70 5.49 -3.22
CA ARG A 86 7.10 4.79 -4.37
C ARG A 86 6.08 5.67 -5.09
N ARG A 87 5.22 6.38 -4.36
CA ARG A 87 4.25 7.33 -4.95
C ARG A 87 4.95 8.47 -5.70
N LYS A 88 5.97 9.09 -5.11
CA LYS A 88 6.73 10.17 -5.77
C LYS A 88 7.42 9.72 -7.06
N ARG A 89 7.85 8.46 -7.13
CA ARG A 89 8.43 7.87 -8.35
C ARG A 89 7.39 7.51 -9.41
N ARG A 90 6.09 7.45 -9.07
CA ARG A 90 5.00 7.29 -10.05
C ARG A 90 4.67 8.64 -10.66
N GLN A 91 5.57 9.16 -11.49
CA GLN A 91 5.20 10.18 -12.47
C GLN A 91 4.33 9.46 -13.51
N TYR A 92 3.19 10.04 -13.87
CA TYR A 92 2.27 9.47 -14.86
C TYR A 92 2.99 9.43 -16.22
N VAL A 93 3.61 8.29 -16.55
CA VAL A 93 4.24 8.10 -17.87
C VAL A 93 3.17 7.51 -18.79
N GLY A 94 2.45 8.41 -19.48
CA GLY A 94 1.55 8.05 -20.58
C GLY A 94 0.14 7.59 -20.18
N ALA A 95 -0.75 7.55 -21.18
CA ALA A 95 -2.11 7.04 -21.06
C ALA A 95 -2.08 5.52 -20.84
N TRP A 96 -1.86 5.08 -19.60
CA TRP A 96 -2.12 3.70 -19.23
C TRP A 96 -3.63 3.48 -19.21
N LEU A 97 -4.19 3.28 -20.40
CA LEU A 97 -5.46 2.57 -20.53
C LEU A 97 -5.12 1.08 -20.33
N PRO A 98 -5.77 0.36 -19.41
CA PRO A 98 -5.68 -1.10 -19.42
C PRO A 98 -6.10 -1.58 -20.81
N SER A 99 -5.35 -2.53 -21.37
CA SER A 99 -5.69 -3.14 -22.66
C SER A 99 -7.19 -3.46 -22.68
N PRO A 100 -7.95 -2.96 -23.68
CA PRO A 100 -9.39 -3.19 -23.73
C PRO A 100 -9.64 -4.69 -23.71
N ILE A 101 -10.38 -5.15 -22.71
CA ILE A 101 -10.91 -6.51 -22.74
C ILE A 101 -11.92 -6.50 -23.89
N GLU A 102 -11.64 -7.25 -24.96
CA GLU A 102 -12.61 -7.49 -26.02
C GLU A 102 -13.78 -8.27 -25.44
N THR A 103 -14.74 -7.57 -24.83
CA THR A 103 -16.08 -8.10 -24.65
C THR A 103 -16.68 -8.17 -26.04
N GLY A 104 -16.78 -9.38 -26.58
CA GLY A 104 -17.44 -9.64 -27.85
C GLY A 104 -18.78 -8.90 -27.92
N ASN A 105 -18.88 -8.04 -28.94
CA ASN A 105 -20.09 -7.42 -29.47
C ASN A 105 -20.82 -6.38 -28.58
N ALA A 106 -20.45 -5.10 -28.72
CA ALA A 106 -21.24 -4.09 -29.43
C ALA A 106 -20.77 -2.65 -29.11
N ALA A 107 -20.39 -1.91 -30.16
CA ALA A 107 -20.37 -0.44 -30.24
C ALA A 107 -19.39 0.36 -29.34
N SER A 108 -18.09 0.29 -29.65
CA SER A 108 -17.10 1.31 -29.26
C SER A 108 -16.96 2.39 -30.34
N ARG A 109 -17.76 3.45 -30.13
CA ARG A 109 -17.65 4.82 -30.63
C ARG A 109 -16.24 5.26 -31.09
N ASP A 110 -16.19 5.66 -32.35
CA ASP A 110 -15.06 6.32 -33.01
C ASP A 110 -14.69 7.67 -32.34
N PRO A 111 -13.44 7.88 -31.87
CA PRO A 111 -13.00 9.18 -31.42
C PRO A 111 -12.48 9.98 -32.62
N ARG A 112 -13.36 10.83 -33.18
CA ARG A 112 -13.02 11.85 -34.17
C ARG A 112 -11.72 12.59 -33.78
N PRO A 113 -10.73 12.79 -34.68
CA PRO A 113 -9.70 13.78 -34.47
C PRO A 113 -10.30 15.18 -34.62
N HIS A 114 -10.27 15.98 -33.56
CA HIS A 114 -10.56 17.40 -33.64
C HIS A 114 -9.26 18.17 -33.95
N THR A 115 -9.12 18.63 -35.18
CA THR A 115 -8.30 19.80 -35.50
C THR A 115 -9.09 20.68 -36.44
N THR A 116 -9.90 21.55 -35.83
CA THR A 116 -10.35 22.79 -36.48
C THR A 116 -9.18 23.75 -36.47
N THR A 117 -8.57 24.02 -37.63
CA THR A 117 -8.17 25.36 -38.10
C THR A 117 -7.70 25.25 -39.55
N GLY A 118 -8.45 25.88 -40.43
CA GLY A 118 -8.21 25.93 -41.86
C GLY A 118 -9.53 26.20 -42.57
N LEU A 119 -9.97 27.45 -42.50
CA LEU A 119 -11.07 27.98 -43.30
C LEU A 119 -10.98 27.45 -44.74
N ARG A 120 -12.02 26.72 -45.15
CA ARG A 120 -12.44 26.65 -46.54
C ARG A 120 -13.95 26.43 -46.54
N TYR A 121 -14.66 27.53 -46.29
CA TYR A 121 -15.94 27.69 -46.94
C TYR A 121 -15.68 27.52 -48.44
N ASP A 122 -16.24 26.47 -49.03
CA ASP A 122 -16.94 26.64 -50.29
C ASP A 122 -18.16 25.72 -50.23
N MET A 123 -19.24 26.34 -49.77
CA MET A 123 -20.59 25.88 -49.99
C MET A 123 -21.04 26.49 -51.32
N VAL A 124 -21.95 25.77 -51.98
CA VAL A 124 -22.95 26.26 -52.93
C VAL A 124 -22.58 26.08 -54.41
N GLU A 125 -23.16 25.01 -54.96
CA GLU A 125 -23.66 24.96 -56.32
C GLU A 125 -24.47 26.23 -56.66
N SER A 126 -24.14 26.93 -57.75
CA SER A 126 -25.07 27.75 -58.52
C SER A 126 -24.47 28.06 -59.89
N GLY A 127 -25.13 27.58 -60.96
CA GLY A 127 -24.83 27.92 -62.36
C GLY A 127 -25.05 26.77 -63.32
#